data_AF-A0A7K4F8R4-F1
#
_entry.id   AF-A0A7K4F8R4-F1
#
_cell.length_a   1.000
_cell.length_b   1.000
_cell.length_c   1.000
_cell.angle_alpha   90.00
_cell.angle_beta   90.00
_cell.angle_gamma   90.00
#
_symmetry.space_group_name_H-M   'P 1'
#
loop_
_entity.id
_entity.type
_entity.pdbx_description
1 polymer ?
#
loop_
_entity_poly.entity_id
_entity_poly.type
_entity_poly.pdbx_seq_one_letter_code
_entity_poly.pdbx_strand_id
1 'polypeptide(L)'
;MFRPEKIVERKSTLFSIVITGVVAILAVPIIIPHLLHGYHLAHIFLHVGGITLAVFISLLAGFAYYRLRTKRLLLSAIAFTNFIAAEIVLLVDATWPSIYDIGDMSLPEVGHLLTFITLGLLALGVFRND
;
A
#
# COMPACT_ATOMS: atom_id res chain seq x y z
N MET A 1 7.39 34.80 -2.30
CA MET A 1 7.09 35.00 -0.86
C MET A 1 6.24 33.82 -0.39
N PHE A 2 6.88 32.77 0.13
CA PHE A 2 6.19 31.58 0.65
C PHE A 2 5.55 31.92 2.00
N ARG A 3 4.21 31.89 2.07
CA ARG A 3 3.48 32.08 3.34
C ARG A 3 3.00 30.70 3.84
N PRO A 4 3.70 30.07 4.81
CA PRO A 4 3.37 28.73 5.30
C PRO A 4 1.98 28.64 5.96
N GLU A 5 1.45 29.77 6.44
CA GLU A 5 0.14 29.89 7.11
C GLU A 5 -1.02 29.45 6.21
N LYS A 6 -0.97 29.76 4.91
CA LYS A 6 -2.03 29.40 3.94
C LYS A 6 -2.05 27.92 3.56
N ILE A 7 -0.95 27.21 3.78
CA ILE A 7 -0.83 25.77 3.48
C ILE A 7 -1.59 24.98 4.55
N VAL A 8 -1.53 25.42 5.80
CA VAL A 8 -2.18 24.78 6.94
C VAL A 8 -3.70 24.97 6.94
N GLU A 9 -4.22 26.08 6.40
CA GLU A 9 -5.67 26.34 6.32
C GLU A 9 -6.39 25.48 5.27
N ARG A 10 -5.71 25.05 4.20
CA ARG A 10 -6.30 24.15 3.19
C ARG A 10 -6.07 22.69 3.56
N LYS A 11 -7.06 22.08 4.23
CA LYS A 11 -7.07 20.62 4.54
C LYS A 11 -6.64 19.74 3.36
N SER A 12 -7.05 20.07 2.14
CA SER A 12 -6.70 19.33 0.92
C SER A 12 -5.21 19.46 0.54
N THR A 13 -4.60 20.63 0.72
CA THR A 13 -3.18 20.87 0.43
C THR A 13 -2.29 20.24 1.48
N LEU A 14 -2.66 20.35 2.77
CA LEU A 14 -2.00 19.62 3.86
C LEU A 14 -2.00 18.12 3.62
N PHE A 15 -3.16 17.56 3.28
CA PHE A 15 -3.31 16.14 3.03
C PHE A 15 -2.43 15.67 1.85
N SER A 16 -2.39 16.44 0.76
CA SER A 16 -1.49 16.15 -0.37
C SER A 16 -0.03 16.20 0.05
N ILE A 17 0.41 17.20 0.82
CA ILE A 17 1.80 17.33 1.26
C ILE A 17 2.19 16.20 2.19
N VAL A 18 1.31 15.80 3.12
CA VAL A 18 1.55 14.68 4.03
C VAL A 18 1.69 13.39 3.25
N ILE A 19 0.80 13.13 2.28
CA ILE A 19 0.91 11.95 1.41
C ILE A 19 2.22 11.97 0.63
N THR A 20 2.52 13.07 -0.06
CA THR A 20 3.77 13.20 -0.83
C THR A 20 5.00 13.03 0.06
N GLY A 21 4.97 13.53 1.30
CA GLY A 21 6.05 13.36 2.27
C GLY A 21 6.24 11.92 2.71
N VAL A 22 5.15 11.21 3.05
CA VAL A 22 5.18 9.79 3.41
C VAL A 22 5.72 8.96 2.24
N VAL A 23 5.26 9.23 1.02
CA VAL A 23 5.73 8.57 -0.19
C VAL A 23 7.22 8.80 -0.40
N ALA A 24 7.69 10.04 -0.28
CA ALA A 24 9.09 10.38 -0.48
C ALA A 24 9.99 9.71 0.58
N ILE A 25 9.59 9.73 1.87
CA ILE A 25 10.36 9.13 2.96
C ILE A 25 10.48 7.60 2.79
N LEU A 26 9.43 6.95 2.32
CA LEU A 26 9.45 5.50 2.07
C LEU A 26 10.20 5.15 0.77
N ALA A 27 10.03 5.95 -0.30
CA ALA A 27 10.61 5.65 -1.60
C ALA A 27 12.11 5.95 -1.68
N VAL A 28 12.61 7.04 -1.08
CA VAL A 28 13.99 7.50 -1.27
C VAL A 28 15.05 6.51 -0.75
N PRO A 29 14.98 6.00 0.50
CA PRO A 29 15.99 5.06 1.03
C PRO A 29 16.03 3.74 0.26
N ILE A 30 14.92 3.39 -0.37
CA ILE A 30 14.72 2.13 -1.07
C ILE A 30 15.21 2.22 -2.54
N ILE A 31 15.01 3.37 -3.19
CA ILE A 31 15.47 3.65 -4.56
C ILE A 31 17.00 3.78 -4.62
N ILE A 32 17.63 4.46 -3.66
CA ILE A 32 19.07 4.76 -3.65
C ILE A 32 19.97 3.51 -3.83
N PRO A 33 19.83 2.41 -3.05
CA PRO A 33 20.70 1.24 -3.19
C PRO A 33 20.50 0.48 -4.50
N HIS A 34 19.38 0.68 -5.18
CA HIS A 34 19.02 -0.06 -6.39
C HIS A 34 19.38 0.65 -7.69
N LEU A 35 19.75 1.94 -7.67
CA LEU A 35 20.19 2.71 -8.85
C LEU A 35 21.40 2.09 -9.59
N LEU A 36 22.12 1.18 -8.93
CA LEU A 36 23.31 0.51 -9.47
C LEU A 36 23.06 -0.95 -9.91
N HIS A 37 21.85 -1.48 -9.75
CA HIS A 37 21.43 -2.82 -10.20
C HIS A 37 20.18 -2.73 -11.08
N GLY A 38 20.37 -2.60 -12.40
CA GLY A 38 19.38 -2.13 -13.37
C GLY A 38 18.09 -2.94 -13.57
N TYR A 39 17.90 -4.10 -12.92
CA TYR A 39 16.72 -4.95 -13.09
C TYR A 39 15.79 -5.06 -11.86
N HIS A 40 16.19 -4.59 -10.67
CA HIS A 40 15.38 -4.72 -9.44
C HIS A 40 14.66 -3.43 -9.02
N LEU A 41 15.06 -2.29 -9.58
CA LEU A 41 14.57 -0.97 -9.19
C LEU A 41 13.09 -0.77 -9.54
N ALA A 42 12.67 -1.25 -10.71
CA ALA A 42 11.28 -1.19 -11.15
C ALA A 42 10.36 -2.03 -10.25
N HIS A 43 10.78 -3.24 -9.88
CA HIS A 43 9.99 -4.15 -9.05
C HIS A 43 9.72 -3.57 -7.65
N ILE A 44 10.76 -3.03 -7.04
CA ILE A 44 10.69 -2.39 -5.73
C ILE A 44 9.87 -1.10 -5.78
N PHE A 45 10.03 -0.30 -6.84
CA PHE A 45 9.23 0.89 -7.05
C PHE A 45 7.73 0.58 -7.18
N LEU A 46 7.39 -0.51 -7.89
CA LEU A 46 6.01 -0.98 -7.99
C LEU A 46 5.44 -1.38 -6.63
N HIS A 47 6.23 -2.04 -5.78
CA HIS A 47 5.76 -2.39 -4.43
C HIS A 47 5.53 -1.18 -3.53
N VAL A 48 6.45 -0.21 -3.54
CA VAL A 48 6.27 1.04 -2.78
C VAL A 48 5.09 1.86 -3.30
N GLY A 49 4.91 1.92 -4.62
CA GLY A 49 3.75 2.54 -5.26
C GLY A 49 2.45 1.84 -4.90
N GLY A 50 2.44 0.50 -4.90
CA GLY A 50 1.33 -0.36 -4.50
C GLY A 50 0.92 -0.12 -3.04
N ILE A 51 1.88 -0.13 -2.12
CA ILE A 51 1.66 0.17 -0.69
C ILE A 51 1.05 1.55 -0.52
N THR A 52 1.62 2.57 -1.19
CA THR A 52 1.13 3.95 -1.11
C THR A 52 -0.33 4.05 -1.53
N LEU A 53 -0.65 3.50 -2.70
CA LEU A 53 -2.00 3.53 -3.23
C LEU A 53 -2.97 2.75 -2.34
N ALA A 54 -2.54 1.60 -1.82
CA ALA A 54 -3.37 0.75 -0.97
C ALA A 54 -3.63 1.37 0.41
N VAL A 55 -2.64 2.04 1.02
CA VAL A 55 -2.83 2.83 2.24
C VAL A 55 -3.87 3.92 1.99
N PHE A 56 -3.74 4.65 0.88
CA PHE A 56 -4.65 5.71 0.51
C PHE A 56 -6.09 5.22 0.35
N ILE A 57 -6.30 4.16 -0.44
CA ILE A 57 -7.63 3.61 -0.70
C ILE A 57 -8.20 2.95 0.56
N SER A 58 -7.38 2.26 1.36
CA SER A 58 -7.81 1.67 2.63
C SER A 58 -8.34 2.73 3.61
N LEU A 59 -7.62 3.85 3.76
CA LEU A 59 -8.08 4.97 4.59
C LEU A 59 -9.39 5.57 4.06
N LEU A 60 -9.49 5.82 2.74
CA LEU A 60 -10.71 6.34 2.12
C LEU A 60 -11.90 5.37 2.32
N ALA A 61 -11.69 4.07 2.12
CA ALA A 61 -12.70 3.05 2.33
C ALA A 61 -13.13 2.96 3.80
N GLY A 62 -12.19 3.08 4.74
CA GLY A 62 -12.47 3.13 6.18
C GLY A 62 -13.28 4.37 6.57
N PHE A 63 -12.92 5.56 6.09
CA PHE A 63 -13.69 6.79 6.32
C PHE A 63 -15.09 6.73 5.69
N ALA A 64 -15.19 6.20 4.47
CA ALA A 64 -16.47 6.01 3.80
C ALA A 64 -17.35 5.01 4.56
N TYR A 65 -16.77 3.91 5.07
CA TYR A 65 -17.47 2.94 5.89
C TYR A 65 -18.00 3.56 7.19
N TYR A 66 -17.22 4.43 7.85
CA TYR A 66 -17.70 5.11 9.06
C TYR A 66 -18.98 5.91 8.81
N ARG A 67 -19.10 6.53 7.63
CA ARG A 67 -20.25 7.35 7.24
C ARG A 67 -21.44 6.57 6.67
N LEU A 68 -21.19 5.58 5.81
CA LEU A 68 -22.21 4.86 5.05
C LEU A 68 -22.59 3.51 5.66
N ARG A 69 -21.69 2.92 6.47
CA ARG A 69 -21.85 1.63 7.17
C ARG A 69 -22.20 0.44 6.27
N THR A 70 -21.92 0.50 4.97
CA THR A 70 -22.12 -0.63 4.05
C THR A 70 -21.01 -1.66 4.20
N LYS A 71 -21.37 -2.95 4.21
CA LYS A 71 -20.43 -4.06 4.34
C LYS A 71 -19.53 -4.17 3.10
N ARG A 72 -20.02 -3.74 1.93
CA ARG A 72 -19.18 -3.55 0.73
C ARG A 72 -17.93 -2.71 1.00
N LEU A 73 -18.08 -1.55 1.65
CA LEU A 73 -16.95 -0.66 1.95
C LEU A 73 -16.00 -1.24 3.00
N LEU A 74 -16.55 -1.97 3.99
CA LEU A 74 -15.73 -2.68 4.97
C LEU A 74 -14.87 -3.76 4.30
N LEU A 75 -15.45 -4.56 3.40
CA LEU A 75 -14.72 -5.59 2.65
C LEU A 75 -13.61 -4.96 1.80
N SER A 76 -13.88 -3.84 1.14
CA SER A 76 -12.84 -3.09 0.42
C SER A 76 -11.72 -2.60 1.34
N ALA A 77 -12.04 -2.03 2.51
CA ALA A 77 -11.03 -1.57 3.46
C ALA A 77 -10.14 -2.72 3.98
N ILE A 78 -10.74 -3.87 4.30
CA ILE A 78 -10.00 -5.07 4.72
C ILE A 78 -9.14 -5.60 3.55
N ALA A 79 -9.68 -5.62 2.33
CA ALA A 79 -8.95 -6.09 1.15
C ALA A 79 -7.71 -5.25 0.85
N PHE A 80 -7.82 -3.91 0.89
CA PHE A 80 -6.68 -3.03 0.68
C PHE A 80 -5.69 -3.08 1.85
N THR A 81 -6.17 -3.30 3.07
CA THR A 81 -5.28 -3.54 4.22
C THR A 81 -4.49 -4.83 4.07
N ASN A 82 -5.13 -5.91 3.64
CA ASN A 82 -4.48 -7.17 3.33
C ASN A 82 -3.48 -7.03 2.16
N PHE A 83 -3.80 -6.20 1.17
CA PHE A 83 -2.89 -5.89 0.06
C PHE A 83 -1.63 -5.15 0.54
N ILE A 84 -1.75 -4.22 1.49
CA ILE A 84 -0.59 -3.57 2.12
C ILE A 84 0.32 -4.63 2.77
N ALA A 85 -0.25 -5.60 3.49
CA ALA A 85 0.53 -6.69 4.09
C ALA A 85 1.24 -7.54 3.01
N ALA A 86 0.55 -7.87 1.92
CA ALA A 86 1.12 -8.60 0.79
C ALA A 86 2.34 -7.88 0.20
N GLU A 87 2.19 -6.59 -0.09
CA GLU A 87 3.25 -5.78 -0.69
C GLU A 87 4.43 -5.57 0.26
N ILE A 88 4.20 -5.47 1.58
CA ILE A 88 5.28 -5.43 2.57
C ILE A 88 6.08 -6.73 2.54
N VAL A 89 5.41 -7.89 2.49
CA VAL A 89 6.08 -9.20 2.42
C VAL A 89 6.94 -9.29 1.15
N LEU A 90 6.38 -8.91 0.00
CA LEU A 90 7.10 -8.92 -1.28
C LEU A 90 8.26 -7.91 -1.32
N LEU A 91 8.10 -6.76 -0.67
CA LEU A 91 9.16 -5.75 -0.54
C LEU A 91 10.30 -6.23 0.36
N VAL A 92 9.98 -6.94 1.46
CA VAL A 92 10.99 -7.55 2.34
C VAL A 92 11.80 -8.60 1.57
N ASP A 93 11.14 -9.48 0.82
CA ASP A 93 11.83 -10.45 -0.04
C ASP A 93 12.72 -9.76 -1.09
N ALA A 94 12.20 -8.73 -1.76
CA ALA A 94 12.97 -7.99 -2.76
C ALA A 94 14.21 -7.28 -2.18
N THR A 95 14.23 -7.02 -0.87
CA THR A 95 15.35 -6.37 -0.18
C THR A 95 16.32 -7.39 0.44
N TRP A 96 15.79 -8.48 1.00
CA TRP A 96 16.56 -9.58 1.61
C TRP A 96 16.08 -10.93 1.10
N PRO A 97 16.46 -11.31 -0.13
CA PRO A 97 16.00 -12.57 -0.71
C PRO A 97 16.43 -13.76 0.16
N SER A 98 15.55 -14.73 0.34
CA SER A 98 15.80 -16.01 1.05
C SER A 98 16.18 -15.94 2.54
N ILE A 99 16.24 -14.76 3.17
CA ILE A 99 16.59 -14.64 4.60
C ILE A 99 15.38 -14.97 5.50
N TYR A 100 14.18 -14.67 5.03
CA TYR A 100 12.96 -14.74 5.83
C TYR A 100 11.99 -15.86 5.42
N ASP A 101 12.46 -16.85 4.65
CA ASP A 101 11.63 -17.98 4.23
C ASP A 101 11.07 -18.75 5.44
N ILE A 102 9.83 -19.22 5.33
CA ILE A 102 9.09 -19.85 6.42
C ILE A 102 9.01 -21.36 6.15
N GLY A 103 10.02 -22.09 6.62
CA GLY A 103 10.13 -23.53 6.39
C GLY A 103 10.31 -23.84 4.91
N ASP A 104 9.44 -24.67 4.34
CA ASP A 104 9.46 -25.03 2.91
C ASP A 104 8.76 -23.99 2.01
N MET A 105 8.12 -22.97 2.59
CA MET A 105 7.39 -21.94 1.86
C MET A 105 8.25 -20.69 1.71
N SER A 106 8.47 -20.28 0.46
CA SER A 106 9.22 -19.07 0.17
C SER A 106 8.42 -17.81 0.55
N LEU A 107 9.11 -16.76 1.02
CA LEU A 107 8.45 -15.51 1.39
C LEU A 107 7.61 -14.88 0.24
N PRO A 108 8.03 -14.97 -1.04
CA PRO A 108 7.21 -14.58 -2.18
C PRO A 108 5.87 -15.30 -2.26
N GLU A 109 5.82 -16.61 -2.01
CA GLU A 109 4.56 -17.38 -2.08
C GLU A 109 3.54 -16.87 -1.06
N VAL A 110 4.00 -16.50 0.14
CA VAL A 110 3.15 -15.87 1.16
C VAL A 110 2.59 -14.55 0.65
N GLY A 111 3.42 -13.71 0.04
CA GLY A 111 2.98 -12.46 -0.59
C GLY A 111 1.91 -12.69 -1.66
N HIS A 112 2.12 -13.67 -2.56
CA HIS A 112 1.16 -14.02 -3.60
C HIS A 112 -0.16 -14.56 -3.02
N LEU A 113 -0.12 -15.42 -2.00
CA LEU A 113 -1.33 -15.89 -1.31
C LEU A 113 -2.12 -14.74 -0.69
N LEU A 114 -1.43 -13.77 -0.08
CA LEU A 114 -2.08 -12.56 0.43
C LEU A 114 -2.71 -11.76 -0.72
N THR A 115 -2.06 -11.59 -1.87
CA THR A 115 -2.70 -10.92 -3.02
C THR A 115 -3.96 -11.65 -3.54
N PHE A 116 -3.97 -13.00 -3.53
CA PHE A 116 -5.17 -13.78 -3.86
C PHE A 116 -6.31 -13.54 -2.87
N ILE A 117 -5.99 -13.45 -1.57
CA ILE A 117 -6.98 -13.10 -0.54
C ILE A 117 -7.55 -11.70 -0.81
N THR A 118 -6.73 -10.72 -1.18
CA THR A 118 -7.21 -9.38 -1.58
C THR A 118 -8.21 -9.46 -2.74
N LEU A 119 -7.89 -10.22 -3.79
CA LEU A 119 -8.80 -10.39 -4.94
C LEU A 119 -10.12 -11.04 -4.51
N GLY A 120 -10.08 -12.06 -3.67
CA GLY A 120 -11.27 -12.72 -3.12
C GLY A 120 -12.14 -11.74 -2.31
N LEU A 121 -11.53 -10.96 -1.42
CA LEU A 121 -12.23 -9.96 -0.61
C LEU A 121 -12.84 -8.84 -1.47
N LEU A 122 -12.14 -8.37 -2.51
CA LEU A 122 -12.66 -7.39 -3.45
C LEU A 122 -13.82 -7.95 -4.26
N ALA A 123 -13.72 -9.19 -4.77
CA ALA A 123 -14.81 -9.85 -5.49
C ALA A 123 -16.05 -10.00 -4.61
N LEU A 124 -15.88 -10.43 -3.35
CA LEU A 124 -16.97 -10.51 -2.37
C LEU A 124 -17.59 -9.12 -2.09
N GLY A 125 -16.78 -8.06 -2.06
CA GLY A 125 -17.26 -6.69 -1.92
C GLY A 125 -18.04 -6.19 -3.14
N VAL A 126 -17.62 -6.54 -4.36
CA VAL A 126 -18.26 -6.12 -5.62
C VAL A 126 -19.62 -6.77 -5.82
N PHE A 127 -19.75 -8.07 -5.56
CA PHE A 127 -21.01 -8.80 -5.73
C PHE A 127 -22.00 -8.63 -4.57
N ARG A 128 -21.62 -7.84 -3.56
CA ARG A 128 -22.50 -7.58 -2.42
C ARG A 128 -23.54 -6.52 -2.78
N ASN A 129 -24.79 -6.83 -2.46
CA ASN A 129 -25.95 -6.03 -2.80
C ASN A 129 -26.59 -5.42 -1.54
N ASP A 130 -25.77 -4.69 -0.79
CA ASP A 130 -26.11 -3.99 0.44
C ASP A 130 -25.90 -2.47 0.35
#